data_AF-A0A2D1UXL9-F1
#
_entry.id   AF-A0A2D1UXL9-F1
#
_cell.length_a   1.000
_cell.length_b   1.000
_cell.length_c   1.000
_cell.angle_alpha   90.00
_cell.angle_beta   90.00
_cell.angle_gamma   90.00
#
_symmetry.space_group_name_H-M   'P 1'
#
loop_
_entity.id
_entity.type
_entity.pdbx_description
1 polymer ?
#
loop_
_entity_poly.entity_id
_entity_poly.type
_entity_poly.pdbx_seq_one_letter_code
_entity_poly.pdbx_strand_id
1 'polypeptide(L)' 'VPALVMSKGHVVDQVPELPLVVSDKVQELTKTKQAVIFLRRIKAWADIQKVYKSQRFRAGKGKMRNRRRIQRRGPL' A
#
# COMPACT_ATOMS: atom_id res chain seq x y z
N VAL A 1 -9.22 -8.64 -15.10
CA VAL A 1 -7.92 -8.49 -14.39
C VAL A 1 -7.99 -7.52 -13.19
N PRO A 2 -8.61 -6.32 -13.28
CA PRO A 2 -8.79 -5.42 -12.11
C PRO A 2 -9.65 -6.02 -10.99
N ALA A 3 -10.64 -6.83 -11.36
CA ALA A 3 -11.58 -7.47 -10.43
C ALA A 3 -10.89 -8.32 -9.35
N LEU A 4 -9.75 -8.97 -9.65
CA LEU A 4 -9.00 -9.79 -8.69
C LEU A 4 -8.26 -8.92 -7.66
N VAL A 5 -7.77 -7.76 -8.07
CA VAL A 5 -7.09 -6.81 -7.18
C VAL A 5 -8.09 -6.12 -6.27
N MET A 6 -9.26 -5.78 -6.80
CA MET A 6 -10.40 -5.27 -6.03
C MET A 6 -10.96 -6.31 -5.04
N SER A 7 -11.10 -7.58 -5.45
CA SER A 7 -11.65 -8.63 -4.58
C SER A 7 -10.74 -8.96 -3.39
N LYS A 8 -9.42 -8.84 -3.55
CA LYS A 8 -8.44 -8.90 -2.46
C LYS A 8 -8.56 -7.73 -1.47
N GLY A 9 -9.24 -6.66 -1.88
CA GLY A 9 -9.49 -5.48 -1.09
C GLY A 9 -8.45 -4.39 -1.26
N HIS A 10 -7.80 -4.26 -2.41
CA HIS A 10 -7.04 -3.05 -2.74
C HIS A 10 -7.96 -1.95 -3.29
N VAL A 11 -7.61 -0.69 -3.02
CA VAL A 11 -8.33 0.49 -3.54
C VAL A 11 -7.61 0.99 -4.78
N VAL A 12 -8.10 0.60 -5.96
CA VAL A 12 -7.44 0.87 -7.25
C VAL A 12 -8.30 1.69 -8.23
N ASP A 13 -9.39 2.28 -7.76
CA ASP A 13 -10.38 2.97 -8.60
C ASP A 13 -9.81 4.14 -9.42
N GLN A 14 -8.74 4.78 -8.91
CA GLN A 14 -8.12 5.94 -9.53
C GLN A 14 -6.82 5.62 -10.29
N VAL A 15 -6.36 4.37 -10.27
CA VAL A 15 -5.13 3.95 -10.96
C VAL A 15 -5.47 3.73 -12.44
N PRO A 16 -4.68 4.31 -13.37
CA PRO A 16 -5.04 4.34 -14.80
C PRO A 16 -5.07 2.96 -15.45
N GLU A 17 -4.19 2.05 -15.05
CA GLU A 17 -4.08 0.71 -15.66
C GLU A 17 -3.47 -0.31 -14.68
N LEU A 18 -3.74 -1.60 -14.95
CA LEU A 18 -3.12 -2.74 -14.28
C LEU A 18 -2.65 -3.73 -15.35
N PRO A 19 -1.34 -4.11 -15.39
CA PRO A 19 -0.24 -3.70 -14.51
C PRO A 19 0.18 -2.24 -14.71
N LEU A 20 0.51 -1.54 -13.61
CA LEU A 20 1.05 -0.19 -13.68
C LEU A 20 2.55 -0.24 -13.98
N VAL A 21 2.95 0.16 -15.18
CA VAL A 21 4.35 0.20 -15.59
C VAL A 21 4.88 1.62 -15.42
N VAL A 22 6.07 1.75 -14.83
CA VAL A 22 6.71 3.04 -14.54
C VAL A 22 8.16 3.05 -15.01
N SER A 23 8.67 4.24 -15.33
CA SER A 23 10.01 4.41 -15.88
C SER A 23 11.11 4.12 -14.85
N ASP A 24 12.26 3.64 -15.34
CA ASP A 24 13.37 3.19 -14.49
C ASP A 24 13.96 4.28 -13.58
N LYS A 25 13.72 5.55 -13.88
CA LYS A 25 14.14 6.70 -13.06
C LYS A 25 13.63 6.65 -11.62
N VAL A 26 12.53 5.92 -11.36
CA VAL A 26 12.00 5.72 -10.00
C VAL A 26 12.98 4.96 -9.10
N GLN A 27 13.86 4.13 -9.68
CA GLN A 27 14.85 3.35 -8.91
C GLN A 27 15.94 4.24 -8.27
N GLU A 28 16.19 5.43 -8.82
CA GLU A 28 17.19 6.39 -8.32
C GLU A 28 16.70 7.22 -7.12
N LEU A 29 15.44 7.05 -6.70
CA LEU A 29 14.86 7.80 -5.59
C LEU A 29 15.53 7.43 -4.25
N THR A 30 16.32 8.36 -3.71
CA THR A 30 17.05 8.15 -2.44
C THR A 30 16.24 8.53 -1.20
N LYS A 31 15.36 9.53 -1.32
CA LYS A 31 14.60 10.06 -0.17
C LYS A 31 13.18 9.53 -0.16
N THR A 32 12.72 9.06 1.01
CA THR A 32 11.33 8.60 1.23
C THR A 32 10.30 9.66 0.85
N LYS A 33 10.61 10.95 1.07
CA LYS A 33 9.73 12.06 0.68
C LYS A 33 9.45 12.07 -0.83
N GLN A 34 10.47 11.78 -1.66
CA GLN A 34 10.30 11.73 -3.11
C GLN A 34 9.44 10.53 -3.53
N ALA A 35 9.67 9.36 -2.93
CA ALA A 35 8.85 8.17 -3.14
C ALA A 35 7.37 8.41 -2.75
N VAL A 36 7.11 9.09 -1.63
CA VAL A 36 5.73 9.44 -1.20
C VAL A 36 5.06 10.39 -2.20
N ILE A 37 5.80 11.38 -2.72
CA ILE A 37 5.27 12.31 -3.74
C ILE A 37 4.93 11.55 -5.02
N PHE A 38 5.79 10.62 -5.44
CA PHE A 38 5.57 9.77 -6.59
C PHE A 38 4.29 8.92 -6.44
N LEU A 39 4.12 8.22 -5.31
CA LEU A 39 2.94 7.39 -5.02
C LEU A 39 1.63 8.20 -5.01
N ARG A 40 1.70 9.48 -4.64
CA ARG A 40 0.55 10.40 -4.74
C ARG A 40 0.24 10.78 -6.19
N ARG A 41 1.26 11.02 -7.02
CA ARG A 41 1.08 11.37 -8.44
C ARG A 41 0.45 10.24 -9.26
N ILE A 42 0.85 9.00 -8.99
CA ILE A 42 0.27 7.80 -9.64
C ILE A 42 -1.10 7.38 -9.06
N LYS A 43 -1.66 8.17 -8.13
CA LYS A 43 -2.95 7.93 -7.47
C LYS A 43 -3.06 6.62 -6.68
N ALA A 44 -1.94 5.97 -6.35
CA ALA A 44 -1.88 4.77 -5.50
C ALA A 44 -2.00 5.08 -3.99
N TRP A 45 -2.02 6.38 -3.63
CA TRP A 45 -2.03 6.82 -2.23
C TRP A 45 -3.27 6.38 -1.44
N ALA A 46 -4.42 6.21 -2.10
CA ALA A 46 -5.66 5.79 -1.44
C ALA A 46 -5.52 4.40 -0.79
N ASP A 47 -4.85 3.47 -1.46
CA ASP A 47 -4.60 2.12 -0.93
C ASP A 47 -3.65 2.17 0.29
N ILE A 48 -2.64 3.04 0.22
CA ILE A 48 -1.70 3.25 1.32
C ILE A 48 -2.41 3.85 2.55
N GLN A 49 -3.30 4.82 2.36
CA GLN A 49 -4.09 5.40 3.45
C GLN A 49 -4.99 4.35 4.11
N LYS A 50 -5.54 3.40 3.35
CA LYS A 50 -6.30 2.27 3.90
C LYS A 50 -5.42 1.39 4.80
N VAL A 51 -4.16 1.15 4.43
CA VAL A 51 -3.21 0.41 5.26
C VAL A 51 -2.94 1.13 6.57
N TYR A 52 -2.62 2.43 6.51
CA TYR A 52 -2.38 3.23 7.71
C TYR A 52 -3.58 3.21 8.68
N LYS A 53 -4.79 3.40 8.15
CA LYS A 53 -6.03 3.34 8.95
C LYS A 53 -6.33 1.96 9.53
N SER A 54 -5.77 0.89 8.95
CA SER A 54 -6.05 -0.49 9.37
C SER A 54 -5.17 -0.99 10.53
N GLN A 55 -4.18 -0.20 10.95
CA GLN A 55 -3.27 -0.61 12.00
C GLN A 55 -4.01 -0.76 13.33
N ARG A 56 -3.97 -1.97 13.91
CA ARG A 56 -4.63 -2.28 15.18
C ARG A 56 -3.81 -3.25 16.02
N PHE A 57 -4.16 -3.36 17.30
CA PHE A 57 -3.56 -4.36 18.18
C PHE A 57 -4.02 -5.77 17.82
N ARG A 58 -3.10 -6.74 17.89
CA ARG A 58 -3.39 -8.16 17.70
C ARG A 58 -4.24 -8.67 18.87
N ALA A 59 -5.33 -9.34 18.56
CA ALA A 59 -6.17 -9.99 19.55
C ALA A 59 -5.46 -11.17 20.23
N GLY A 60 -5.84 -11.46 21.47
CA GLY A 60 -5.34 -12.61 22.24
C GLY A 60 -3.92 -12.47 22.79
N LYS A 61 -3.34 -13.59 23.23
CA LYS A 61 -2.02 -13.64 23.91
C LYS A 61 -0.83 -13.42 22.97
N GLY A 62 -1.02 -13.54 21.66
CA GLY A 62 0.05 -13.35 20.66
C GLY A 62 0.67 -11.96 20.68
N LYS A 63 -0.04 -10.95 21.22
CA LYS A 63 0.49 -9.60 21.44
C LYS A 63 1.71 -9.55 22.37
N MET A 64 1.83 -10.49 23.32
CA MET A 64 2.96 -10.59 24.25
C MET A 64 4.19 -11.28 23.63
N ARG A 65 4.05 -11.85 22.43
CA ARG A 65 5.12 -12.56 21.73
C ARG A 65 5.71 -11.72 20.59
N ASN A 66 5.98 -10.44 20.86
CA ASN A 66 6.54 -9.47 19.90
C ASN A 66 5.76 -9.27 18.58
N ARG A 67 4.47 -9.64 18.52
CA ARG A 67 3.60 -9.49 17.34
C ARG A 67 2.37 -8.63 17.64
N ARG A 68 2.59 -7.53 18.35
CA ARG A 68 1.54 -6.71 18.98
C ARG A 68 0.64 -5.96 17.99
N ARG A 69 1.13 -5.56 16.81
CA ARG A 69 0.34 -4.82 15.80
C ARG A 69 0.09 -5.66 14.54
N ILE A 70 -1.06 -5.45 13.92
CA ILE A 70 -1.43 -5.99 12.62
C ILE A 70 -1.93 -4.86 11.72
N GLN A 71 -1.66 -4.96 10.42
CA GLN A 71 -2.11 -4.03 9.40
C GLN A 71 -2.35 -4.78 8.09
N ARG A 72 -3.14 -4.20 7.19
CA ARG A 72 -3.30 -4.71 5.82
C ARG A 72 -1.99 -4.56 5.04
N ARG A 73 -1.84 -5.33 3.96
CA ARG A 73 -0.72 -5.15 3.02
C ARG A 73 -1.07 -4.05 2.02
N GLY A 74 -0.07 -3.25 1.66
CA GLY A 74 -0.21 -2.15 0.70
C GLY A 74 0.09 -2.60 -0.74
N PRO A 75 0.23 -1.62 -1.65
CA PRO A 75 0.56 -1.88 -3.05
C PRO A 75 1.96 -2.51 -3.17
N LEU A 76 2.09 -3.45 -4.11
CA LEU A 76 3.32 -4.09 -4.55
C LEU A 76 3.60 -3.69 -6.00
#